data_AF-A0A8K9Y0E7-F1
#
_entry.id   AF-A0A8K9Y0E7-F1
#
_cell.length_a   1.000
_cell.length_b   1.000
_cell.length_c   1.000
_cell.angle_alpha   90.00
_cell.angle_beta   90.00
_cell.angle_gamma   90.00
#
_symmetry.space_group_name_H-M   'P 1'
#
loop_
_entity.id
_entity.type
_entity.pdbx_description
1 polymer ?
#
loop_
_entity_poly.entity_id
_entity_poly.type
_entity_poly.pdbx_seq_one_letter_code
_entity_poly.pdbx_strand_id
1 'polypeptide(L)'
;MGKSKEISQDLRKGNVDLHKSGSSLGAISKRLKVPSSSVQTIVCKYNHHGTTQPSYYSGRRRILSERTLVRKVQINPRTTAKDLVKMLEETGTKVSISTVKRVLYRHNLKGRSARKKQLLQNQNVQNVLWSDETNIELFWPCLLNRKTHTVPVNSLDTYSFKCFSLFLLFSTF
;
A
#
# COMPACT_ATOMS: atom_id res chain seq x y z
N MET A 1 36.68 -15.15 8.21
CA MET A 1 37.06 -13.72 8.26
C MET A 1 35.92 -12.88 7.71
N GLY A 2 35.50 -11.83 8.43
CA GLY A 2 34.49 -10.89 7.93
C GLY A 2 35.07 -9.93 6.89
N LYS A 3 34.22 -9.39 5.99
CA LYS A 3 34.64 -8.36 5.05
C LYS A 3 34.95 -7.07 5.81
N SER A 4 36.01 -6.38 5.41
CA SER A 4 36.35 -5.05 5.94
C SER A 4 35.37 -3.99 5.42
N LYS A 5 35.41 -2.80 6.03
CA LYS A 5 34.62 -1.64 5.63
C LYS A 5 34.80 -1.33 4.15
N GLU A 6 33.70 -1.01 3.48
CA GLU A 6 33.73 -0.66 2.06
C GLU A 6 34.53 0.63 1.82
N ILE A 7 35.19 0.69 0.66
CA ILE A 7 35.94 1.87 0.20
C ILE A 7 34.97 3.01 -0.08
N SER A 8 35.33 4.23 0.33
CA SER A 8 34.50 5.41 0.09
C SER A 8 34.24 5.64 -1.40
N GLN A 9 33.09 6.23 -1.69
CA GLN A 9 32.65 6.47 -3.06
C GLN A 9 33.63 7.38 -3.83
N ASP A 10 34.24 8.35 -3.14
CA ASP A 10 35.19 9.29 -3.75
C ASP A 10 36.48 8.59 -4.18
N LEU A 11 36.99 7.67 -3.37
CA LEU A 11 38.14 6.85 -3.76
C LEU A 11 37.81 5.98 -4.97
N ARG A 12 36.58 5.44 -5.07
CA ARG A 12 36.16 4.67 -6.25
C ARG A 12 36.12 5.53 -7.51
N LYS A 13 35.65 6.77 -7.42
CA LYS A 13 35.68 7.76 -8.52
C LYS A 13 37.11 8.06 -8.93
N GLY A 14 37.99 8.40 -7.98
CA GLY A 14 39.40 8.63 -8.24
C GLY A 14 40.11 7.44 -8.90
N ASN A 15 39.78 6.20 -8.50
CA ASN A 15 40.32 5.00 -9.17
C ASN A 15 39.93 4.93 -10.65
N VAL A 16 38.66 5.20 -10.95
CA VAL A 16 38.14 5.19 -12.33
C VAL A 16 38.75 6.31 -13.16
N ASP A 17 38.90 7.51 -12.60
CA ASP A 17 39.46 8.67 -13.31
C ASP A 17 40.94 8.45 -13.66
N LEU A 18 41.72 7.90 -12.72
CA LEU A 18 43.12 7.56 -12.97
C LEU A 18 43.27 6.43 -13.99
N HIS A 19 42.38 5.44 -13.96
CA HIS A 19 42.35 4.38 -14.97
C HIS A 19 42.03 4.94 -16.36
N LYS A 20 41.08 5.88 -16.47
CA LYS A 20 40.79 6.59 -17.73
C LYS A 20 41.97 7.40 -18.25
N SER A 21 42.78 7.98 -17.36
CA SER A 21 44.03 8.65 -17.75
C SER A 21 45.18 7.69 -18.13
N GLY A 22 44.95 6.38 -18.14
CA GLY A 22 45.94 5.37 -18.57
C GLY A 22 46.95 4.97 -17.48
N SER A 23 46.70 5.28 -16.20
CA SER A 23 47.59 4.85 -15.12
C SER A 23 47.49 3.34 -14.86
N SER A 24 48.63 2.68 -14.58
CA SER A 24 48.64 1.26 -14.23
C SER A 24 48.00 1.00 -12.87
N LEU A 25 47.41 -0.20 -12.68
CA LEU A 25 46.73 -0.57 -11.42
C LEU A 25 47.64 -0.43 -10.18
N GLY A 26 48.93 -0.76 -10.33
CA GLY A 26 49.92 -0.62 -9.27
C GLY A 26 50.22 0.84 -8.91
N ALA A 27 50.29 1.73 -9.90
CA ALA A 27 50.48 3.16 -9.66
C ALA A 27 49.27 3.77 -8.94
N ILE A 28 48.05 3.38 -9.33
CA ILE A 28 46.80 3.82 -8.70
C ILE A 28 46.75 3.38 -7.22
N SER A 29 47.09 2.11 -6.96
CA SER A 29 47.14 1.54 -5.61
C SER A 29 48.08 2.33 -4.69
N LYS A 30 49.30 2.63 -5.15
CA LYS A 30 50.28 3.43 -4.40
C LYS A 30 49.80 4.85 -4.15
N ARG A 31 49.21 5.51 -5.16
CA ARG A 31 48.74 6.90 -5.06
C ARG A 31 47.55 7.05 -4.11
N LEU A 32 46.57 6.16 -4.21
CA LEU A 32 45.33 6.23 -3.41
C LEU A 32 45.42 5.47 -2.08
N LYS A 33 46.54 4.79 -1.80
CA LYS A 33 46.75 3.93 -0.63
C LYS A 33 45.64 2.87 -0.46
N VAL A 34 45.15 2.34 -1.58
CA VAL A 34 44.14 1.28 -1.65
C VAL A 34 44.83 -0.01 -2.08
N PRO A 35 44.52 -1.18 -1.50
CA PRO A 35 45.12 -2.44 -1.93
C PRO A 35 44.83 -2.73 -3.41
N SER A 36 45.85 -3.23 -4.12
CA SER A 36 45.80 -3.48 -5.57
C SER A 36 44.64 -4.39 -6.00
N SER A 37 44.30 -5.40 -5.19
CA SER A 37 43.14 -6.28 -5.42
C SER A 37 41.81 -5.51 -5.46
N SER A 38 41.65 -4.51 -4.59
CA SER A 38 40.45 -3.67 -4.58
C SER A 38 40.39 -2.78 -5.82
N VAL A 39 41.51 -2.16 -6.21
CA VAL A 39 41.61 -1.37 -7.45
C VAL A 39 41.21 -2.22 -8.66
N GLN A 40 41.74 -3.43 -8.77
CA GLN A 40 41.41 -4.36 -9.84
C GLN A 40 39.90 -4.68 -9.87
N THR A 41 39.30 -5.04 -8.72
CA THR A 41 37.86 -5.34 -8.68
C THR A 41 36.98 -4.14 -9.05
N ILE A 42 37.39 -2.92 -8.69
CA ILE A 42 36.67 -1.69 -9.05
C ILE A 42 36.73 -1.47 -10.56
N VAL A 43 37.92 -1.57 -11.16
CA VAL A 43 38.12 -1.41 -12.60
C VAL A 43 37.36 -2.48 -13.39
N CYS A 44 37.43 -3.76 -12.99
CA CYS A 44 36.68 -4.83 -13.64
C CYS A 44 35.17 -4.58 -13.60
N LYS A 45 34.62 -4.14 -12.45
CA LYS A 45 33.20 -3.79 -12.32
C LYS A 45 32.83 -2.58 -13.17
N TYR A 46 33.71 -1.58 -13.23
CA TYR A 46 33.50 -0.40 -14.06
C TYR A 46 33.48 -0.74 -15.54
N ASN A 47 34.40 -1.58 -16.03
CA ASN A 47 34.43 -1.99 -17.44
C ASN A 47 33.18 -2.82 -17.82
N HIS A 48 32.65 -3.61 -16.89
CA HIS A 48 31.47 -4.44 -17.15
C HIS A 48 30.13 -3.70 -17.02
N HIS A 49 29.98 -2.84 -16.01
CA HIS A 49 28.70 -2.18 -15.70
C HIS A 49 28.68 -0.68 -16.02
N GLY A 50 29.83 -0.05 -16.24
CA GLY A 50 29.95 1.42 -16.44
C GLY A 50 29.71 2.25 -15.18
N THR A 51 29.49 1.62 -14.02
CA THR A 51 29.10 2.30 -12.78
C THR A 51 30.20 2.28 -11.73
N THR A 52 30.45 3.44 -11.13
CA THR A 52 31.38 3.57 -9.98
C THR A 52 30.70 3.30 -8.64
N GLN A 53 29.37 3.35 -8.62
CA GLN A 53 28.56 3.13 -7.42
C GLN A 53 28.72 1.70 -6.90
N PRO A 54 28.79 1.49 -5.58
CA PRO A 54 28.68 0.16 -5.02
C PRO A 54 27.30 -0.42 -5.37
N SER A 55 27.29 -1.69 -5.77
CA SER A 55 26.04 -2.39 -6.08
C SER A 55 25.32 -2.75 -4.79
N TYR A 56 24.04 -2.39 -4.71
CA TYR A 56 23.21 -2.78 -3.58
C TYR A 56 22.87 -4.27 -3.66
N TYR A 57 22.99 -4.97 -2.54
CA TYR A 57 22.60 -6.37 -2.47
C TYR A 57 21.07 -6.47 -2.40
N SER A 58 20.45 -7.26 -3.28
CA SER A 58 18.99 -7.42 -3.35
C SER A 58 18.35 -7.91 -2.03
N GLY A 59 19.16 -8.46 -1.12
CA GLY A 59 18.71 -9.02 0.14
C GLY A 59 18.02 -10.38 -0.05
N ARG A 60 17.42 -10.88 1.04
CA ARG A 60 16.65 -12.13 1.02
C ARG A 60 15.32 -11.91 0.29
N ARG A 61 14.99 -12.82 -0.63
CA ARG A 61 13.69 -12.83 -1.31
C ARG A 61 12.55 -12.95 -0.30
N ARG A 62 11.47 -12.19 -0.51
CA ARG A 62 10.26 -12.28 0.31
C ARG A 62 9.54 -13.58 0.00
N ILE A 63 9.06 -14.27 1.04
CA ILE A 63 8.34 -15.55 0.92
C ILE A 63 6.97 -15.35 0.25
N LEU A 64 6.34 -14.19 0.46
CA LEU A 64 5.01 -13.89 -0.02
C LEU A 64 4.99 -12.75 -1.02
N SER A 65 4.06 -12.85 -1.98
CA SER A 65 3.71 -11.76 -2.88
C SER A 65 2.63 -10.88 -2.24
N GLU A 66 2.94 -9.61 -1.99
CA GLU A 66 2.02 -8.71 -1.29
C GLU A 66 0.75 -8.43 -2.12
N ARG A 67 0.89 -8.38 -3.46
CA ARG A 67 -0.21 -8.11 -4.40
C ARG A 67 -1.34 -9.14 -4.30
N THR A 68 -1.02 -10.42 -4.16
CA THR A 68 -2.02 -11.49 -4.11
C THR A 68 -2.84 -11.43 -2.83
N LEU A 69 -2.18 -11.17 -1.70
CA LEU A 69 -2.84 -10.97 -0.40
C LEU A 69 -3.77 -9.76 -0.39
N VAL A 70 -3.30 -8.62 -0.90
CA VAL A 70 -4.10 -7.40 -0.96
C VAL A 70 -5.38 -7.63 -1.79
N ARG A 71 -5.26 -8.31 -2.94
CA ARG A 71 -6.43 -8.67 -3.76
C ARG A 71 -7.43 -9.56 -3.03
N LYS A 72 -6.96 -10.60 -2.33
CA LYS A 72 -7.84 -11.50 -1.56
C LYS A 72 -8.65 -10.75 -0.49
N VAL A 73 -8.02 -9.82 0.22
CA VAL A 73 -8.68 -9.01 1.25
C VAL A 73 -9.65 -7.99 0.63
N GLN A 74 -9.34 -7.43 -0.54
CA GLN A 74 -10.24 -6.51 -1.23
C GLN A 74 -11.51 -7.19 -1.72
N ILE A 75 -11.41 -8.42 -2.22
CA ILE A 75 -12.58 -9.22 -2.64
C ILE A 75 -13.45 -9.55 -1.42
N ASN A 76 -12.83 -10.01 -0.33
CA ASN A 76 -13.54 -10.44 0.87
C ASN A 76 -12.97 -9.71 2.11
N PRO A 77 -13.47 -8.49 2.45
CA PRO A 77 -12.91 -7.70 3.54
C PRO A 77 -13.13 -8.29 4.93
N ARG A 78 -14.00 -9.30 5.05
CA ARG A 78 -14.25 -10.04 6.30
C ARG A 78 -13.22 -11.14 6.58
N THR A 79 -12.31 -11.43 5.65
CA THR A 79 -11.28 -12.47 5.87
C THR A 79 -10.33 -12.05 6.98
N THR A 80 -10.10 -12.94 7.94
CA THR A 80 -9.13 -12.68 9.02
C THR A 80 -7.72 -13.09 8.60
N ALA A 81 -6.72 -12.60 9.33
CA ALA A 81 -5.32 -13.00 9.08
C ALA A 81 -5.09 -14.51 9.29
N LYS A 82 -5.90 -15.20 10.09
CA LYS A 82 -5.83 -16.65 10.29
C LYS A 82 -6.31 -17.39 9.04
N ASP A 83 -7.42 -16.93 8.46
CA ASP A 83 -7.99 -17.52 7.23
C ASP A 83 -7.02 -17.36 6.06
N LEU A 84 -6.35 -16.20 5.98
CA LEU A 84 -5.31 -15.97 4.97
C LEU A 84 -4.14 -16.96 5.11
N VAL A 85 -3.70 -17.27 6.33
CA VAL A 85 -2.64 -18.27 6.56
C VAL A 85 -3.11 -19.65 6.12
N LYS A 86 -4.33 -20.06 6.50
CA LYS A 86 -4.89 -21.35 6.09
C LYS A 86 -4.94 -21.50 4.56
N MET A 87 -5.43 -20.48 3.85
CA MET A 87 -5.44 -20.49 2.38
C MET A 87 -4.04 -20.55 1.77
N LEU A 88 -3.05 -19.93 2.41
CA LEU A 88 -1.66 -19.96 1.97
C LEU A 88 -1.02 -21.33 2.22
N GLU A 89 -1.37 -22.01 3.31
CA GLU A 89 -0.95 -23.38 3.61
C GLU A 89 -1.54 -24.38 2.62
N GLU A 90 -2.81 -24.22 2.24
CA GLU A 90 -3.46 -24.99 1.16
C GLU A 90 -2.74 -24.81 -0.19
N THR A 91 -2.19 -23.63 -0.44
CA THR A 91 -1.38 -23.33 -1.65
C THR A 91 0.08 -23.84 -1.52
N GLY A 92 0.46 -24.40 -0.36
CA GLY A 92 1.81 -24.92 -0.10
C GLY A 92 2.81 -23.90 0.47
N THR A 93 2.37 -22.68 0.80
CA THR A 93 3.22 -21.65 1.40
C THR A 93 3.06 -21.59 2.92
N LYS A 94 4.08 -22.04 3.66
CA LYS A 94 4.09 -21.98 5.12
C LYS A 94 4.50 -20.59 5.61
N VAL A 95 3.59 -19.88 6.27
CA VAL A 95 3.83 -18.50 6.71
C VAL A 95 3.24 -18.24 8.09
N SER A 96 3.96 -17.51 8.93
CA SER A 96 3.47 -17.08 10.24
C SER A 96 2.41 -15.97 10.14
N ILE A 97 1.47 -15.97 11.09
CA ILE A 97 0.41 -14.95 11.19
C ILE A 97 0.99 -13.52 11.26
N SER A 98 2.12 -13.33 11.95
CA SER A 98 2.79 -12.03 12.08
C SER A 98 3.32 -11.51 10.74
N THR A 99 3.77 -12.39 9.85
CA THR A 99 4.23 -12.03 8.51
C THR A 99 3.07 -11.53 7.66
N VAL A 100 1.92 -12.20 7.71
CA VAL A 100 0.69 -11.75 7.01
C VAL A 100 0.22 -10.41 7.55
N LYS A 101 0.13 -10.25 8.88
CA LYS A 101 -0.23 -8.96 9.51
C LYS A 101 0.73 -7.84 9.10
N ARG A 102 2.04 -8.09 9.05
CA ARG A 102 3.03 -7.09 8.64
C ARG A 102 2.82 -6.61 7.21
N VAL A 103 2.48 -7.52 6.30
CA VAL A 103 2.12 -7.17 4.91
C VAL A 103 0.85 -6.31 4.90
N LEU A 104 -0.21 -6.72 5.61
CA LEU A 104 -1.45 -5.96 5.68
C LEU A 104 -1.25 -4.54 6.24
N TYR A 105 -0.43 -4.39 7.28
CA TYR A 105 -0.13 -3.07 7.86
C TYR A 105 0.60 -2.14 6.90
N ARG A 106 1.53 -2.64 6.07
CA ARG A 106 2.21 -1.82 5.05
C ARG A 106 1.24 -1.23 4.04
N HIS A 107 0.17 -1.96 3.72
CA HIS A 107 -0.89 -1.54 2.81
C HIS A 107 -2.06 -0.84 3.50
N ASN A 108 -1.90 -0.46 4.78
CA ASN A 108 -2.93 0.19 5.59
C ASN A 108 -4.24 -0.62 5.76
N LEU A 109 -4.21 -1.92 5.51
CA LEU A 109 -5.33 -2.86 5.68
C LEU A 109 -5.38 -3.31 7.13
N LYS A 110 -5.86 -2.44 8.01
CA LYS A 110 -6.05 -2.74 9.43
C LYS A 110 -7.53 -2.69 9.80
N GLY A 111 -7.95 -3.61 10.66
CA GLY A 111 -9.26 -3.53 11.29
C GLY A 111 -9.36 -2.23 12.07
N ARG A 112 -10.44 -1.47 11.83
CA ARG A 112 -10.80 -0.30 12.64
C ARG A 112 -12.07 -0.64 13.39
N SER A 113 -12.03 -0.47 14.71
CA SER A 113 -13.27 -0.46 15.50
C SER A 113 -13.81 0.96 15.54
N ALA A 114 -15.13 1.12 15.44
CA ALA A 114 -15.75 2.42 15.66
C ALA A 114 -15.46 2.85 17.11
N ARG A 115 -14.96 4.07 17.29
CA ARG A 115 -14.82 4.63 18.64
C ARG A 115 -16.23 4.80 19.22
N LYS A 116 -16.43 4.38 20.48
CA LYS A 116 -17.69 4.66 21.19
C LYS A 116 -17.97 6.16 21.12
N LYS A 117 -19.12 6.53 20.54
CA LYS A 117 -19.58 7.92 20.51
C LYS A 117 -19.68 8.40 21.96
N GLN A 118 -19.08 9.56 22.27
CA GLN A 118 -19.26 10.17 23.58
C GLN A 118 -20.76 10.47 23.75
N LEU A 119 -21.32 10.07 24.88
CA LEU A 119 -22.72 10.37 25.19
C LEU A 119 -22.81 11.87 25.45
N LEU A 120 -23.51 12.58 24.57
CA LEU A 120 -23.82 13.99 24.77
C LEU A 120 -24.86 14.09 25.89
N GLN A 121 -24.66 15.01 26.83
CA GLN A 121 -25.72 15.40 27.76
C GLN A 121 -26.81 16.13 26.97
N ASN A 122 -28.08 15.95 27.35
CA ASN A 122 -29.25 16.47 26.61
C ASN A 122 -29.17 17.97 26.26
N GLN A 123 -28.53 18.77 27.12
CA GLN A 123 -28.35 20.22 26.94
C GLN A 123 -27.43 20.56 25.75
N ASN A 124 -26.48 19.69 25.40
CA ASN A 124 -25.51 19.92 24.33
C ASN A 124 -25.94 19.30 22.99
N VAL A 125 -27.07 18.61 22.94
CA VAL A 125 -27.55 17.92 21.73
C VAL A 125 -28.01 18.94 20.68
N GLN A 126 -28.72 20.00 21.09
CA GLN A 126 -29.14 21.06 20.17
C GLN A 126 -27.94 21.75 19.52
N ASN A 127 -26.94 22.16 20.30
CA ASN A 127 -25.77 22.89 19.76
C ASN A 127 -24.94 22.06 18.76
N VAL A 128 -24.88 20.74 18.93
CA VAL A 128 -24.21 19.85 17.98
C VAL A 128 -25.06 19.64 16.71
N LEU A 129 -26.39 19.51 16.84
CA LEU A 129 -27.30 19.33 15.71
C LEU A 129 -27.33 20.57 14.78
N TRP A 130 -27.44 21.77 15.36
CA TRP A 130 -27.41 23.04 14.62
C TRP A 130 -26.08 23.28 13.89
N SER A 131 -24.98 22.70 14.37
CA SER A 131 -23.68 22.78 13.69
C SER A 131 -23.61 21.90 12.44
N ASP A 132 -24.32 20.76 12.42
CA ASP A 132 -24.34 19.83 11.29
C ASP A 132 -25.26 20.30 10.16
N GLU A 133 -26.35 21.02 10.45
CA GLU A 133 -27.31 21.54 9.47
C GLU A 133 -26.66 22.47 8.43
N THR A 134 -25.67 23.27 8.84
CA THR A 134 -24.91 24.14 7.92
C THR A 134 -24.02 23.39 6.93
N ASN A 135 -23.81 22.07 7.11
CA ASN A 135 -23.01 21.22 6.21
C ASN A 135 -23.86 20.22 5.40
N ILE A 136 -25.17 20.09 5.66
CA ILE A 136 -26.03 19.15 4.93
C ILE A 136 -26.32 19.62 3.49
N GLU A 137 -26.32 20.93 3.24
CA GLU A 137 -26.58 21.46 1.88
C GLU A 137 -25.48 21.15 0.85
N LEU A 138 -24.29 20.74 1.28
CA LEU A 138 -23.20 20.37 0.37
C LEU A 138 -23.15 18.85 0.04
N PHE A 139 -24.05 18.02 0.60
CA PHE A 139 -23.98 16.56 0.46
C PHE A 139 -25.10 15.92 -0.39
N TRP A 140 -26.09 16.70 -0.83
CA TRP A 140 -27.29 16.14 -1.48
C TRP A 140 -27.10 15.49 -2.89
N PRO A 141 -26.08 15.79 -3.72
CA PRO A 141 -26.03 15.16 -5.05
C PRO A 141 -25.64 13.67 -5.07
N CYS A 142 -25.16 13.06 -3.98
CA CYS A 142 -24.55 11.73 -4.04
C CYS A 142 -25.49 10.56 -3.61
N LEU A 143 -26.66 10.84 -3.02
CA LEU A 143 -27.51 9.80 -2.42
C LEU A 143 -28.65 9.29 -3.32
N LEU A 144 -28.61 9.54 -4.63
CA LEU A 144 -29.63 9.07 -5.59
C LEU A 144 -29.18 7.95 -6.52
N ASN A 145 -27.98 7.39 -6.35
CA ASN A 145 -27.53 6.24 -7.13
C ASN A 145 -26.87 5.16 -6.26
N ARG A 146 -27.69 4.43 -5.49
CA ARG A 146 -27.41 3.05 -5.04
C ARG A 146 -28.58 2.52 -4.20
N LYS A 147 -29.56 1.90 -4.86
CA LYS A 147 -30.40 0.84 -4.26
C LYS A 147 -31.01 -0.01 -5.38
N THR A 148 -30.26 -0.99 -5.85
CA THR A 148 -30.84 -2.24 -6.37
C THR A 148 -30.43 -3.34 -5.42
N HIS A 149 -31.31 -3.63 -4.45
CA HIS A 149 -31.31 -4.93 -3.79
C HIS A 149 -32.65 -5.59 -4.09
N THR A 150 -32.52 -6.72 -4.79
CA THR A 150 -33.50 -7.76 -5.00
C THR A 150 -34.12 -8.19 -3.67
N VAL A 151 -35.45 -8.14 -3.58
CA VAL A 151 -36.26 -8.84 -2.58
C VAL A 151 -37.07 -9.94 -3.28
N PRO A 152 -37.30 -11.08 -2.61
CA PRO A 152 -37.84 -12.28 -3.23
C PRO A 152 -39.33 -12.16 -3.55
N VAL A 153 -39.72 -12.94 -4.55
CA VAL A 153 -41.08 -13.17 -5.05
C VAL A 153 -41.95 -13.74 -3.94
N ASN A 154 -43.21 -13.28 -3.89
CA ASN A 154 -44.43 -13.94 -3.39
C ASN A 154 -45.22 -13.07 -2.39
N SER A 155 -46.19 -12.32 -2.92
CA SER A 155 -47.53 -12.13 -2.33
C SER A 155 -48.28 -11.10 -3.19
N LEU A 156 -49.41 -11.55 -3.71
CA LEU A 156 -50.31 -10.89 -4.64
C LEU A 156 -50.81 -9.53 -4.14
N ASP A 157 -50.93 -8.61 -5.09
CA ASP A 157 -52.08 -7.73 -5.35
C ASP A 157 -52.83 -7.08 -4.18
N THR A 158 -52.76 -5.75 -4.15
CA THR A 158 -53.89 -4.79 -4.15
C THR A 158 -53.56 -3.51 -3.38
N TYR A 159 -52.68 -2.66 -3.93
CA TYR A 159 -52.78 -1.20 -3.71
C TYR A 159 -52.07 -0.40 -4.80
N SER A 160 -52.17 -0.88 -6.05
CA SER A 160 -52.03 -0.03 -7.22
C SER A 160 -53.39 0.62 -7.43
N PHE A 161 -53.44 1.95 -7.62
CA PHE A 161 -54.56 2.81 -8.11
C PHE A 161 -54.90 4.09 -7.32
N LYS A 162 -54.28 4.43 -6.19
CA LYS A 162 -54.64 5.67 -5.45
C LYS A 162 -53.67 6.86 -5.50
N CYS A 163 -52.53 6.76 -6.18
CA CYS A 163 -51.57 7.89 -6.22
C CYS A 163 -51.47 8.61 -7.58
N PHE A 164 -52.09 8.12 -8.65
CA PHE A 164 -51.98 8.75 -9.98
C PHE A 164 -53.11 9.77 -10.28
N SER A 165 -54.13 9.87 -9.42
CA SER A 165 -55.29 10.76 -9.63
C SER A 165 -55.16 12.14 -8.98
N LEU A 166 -54.21 12.38 -8.07
CA LEU A 166 -54.08 13.67 -7.37
C LEU A 166 -53.11 14.65 -8.04
N PHE A 167 -52.36 14.23 -9.07
CA PHE A 167 -51.35 15.06 -9.72
C PHE A 167 -51.89 15.91 -10.89
N LEU A 168 -53.16 15.71 -11.31
CA LEU A 168 -53.79 16.46 -12.42
C LEU A 168 -54.83 17.50 -11.99
N LEU A 169 -54.90 17.85 -10.69
CA LEU A 169 -55.85 18.85 -10.15
C LEU A 169 -55.18 20.13 -9.62
N PHE A 170 -53.85 20.27 -9.76
CA PHE A 170 -53.10 21.45 -9.31
C PHE A 170 -52.40 22.22 -10.45
N SER A 171 -52.88 22.08 -11.70
CA SER A 171 -52.33 22.81 -12.85
C SER A 171 -53.37 23.63 -13.63
N THR A 172 -54.53 23.90 -13.04
CA THR A 172 -55.47 24.93 -13.52
C THR A 172 -56.11 25.66 -12.35
N PHE A 173 -55.34 26.53 -11.69
CA PHE A 173 -55.78 27.78 -11.07
C PHE A 173 -54.55 28.64 -10.74
#